data_AF-K1RMD4-F1
#
_entry.id   AF-K1RMD4-F1
#
_cell.length_a   1.000
_cell.length_b   1.000
_cell.length_c   1.000
_cell.angle_alpha   90.00
_cell.angle_beta   90.00
_cell.angle_gamma   90.00
#
_symmetry.space_group_name_H-M   'P 1'
#
loop_
_entity.id
_entity.type
_entity.pdbx_description
1 polymer ?
#
loop_
_entity_poly.entity_id
_entity_poly.type
_entity_poly.pdbx_seq_one_letter_code
_entity_poly.pdbx_strand_id
1 'polypeptide(L)'
;DIFYSILGNSARIPSRDVVHIKGLSVNGLLGLSPIRHHARLLELANNSVEFARSFYRNGCRTTGVFKNPTELSEEAWKRLYKQLSDNYFGAQNAGKPLLLEGGLDYSAITIPPEDAQFIATRVQSIDEIATIFGVPPHMVGDLSHSTYSNNEQQNIEFYNVTLSPWITKVEEEMNDKLFLESEKGRLYVDIDARGLLRADTASRTNYYRQMYNIGAMSPNEIRAAEDLDAYEGGDDFFRPLNMESVKSQGNGQK
;
A
#
# COMPACT_ATOMS: atom_id res chain seq x y z
N ASP A 1 8.56 -26.37 27.27
CA ASP A 1 8.14 -26.78 25.92
C ASP A 1 6.84 -26.14 25.49
N ILE A 2 6.78 -25.67 24.24
CA ILE A 2 5.61 -25.04 23.61
C ILE A 2 4.84 -26.10 22.82
N PHE A 3 3.52 -26.11 22.95
CA PHE A 3 2.63 -27.04 22.26
C PHE A 3 1.49 -26.30 21.56
N TYR A 4 1.08 -26.80 20.40
CA TYR A 4 -0.10 -26.37 19.67
C TYR A 4 -1.25 -27.34 19.90
N SER A 5 -2.47 -26.81 19.89
CA SER A 5 -3.71 -27.57 19.87
C SER A 5 -4.48 -27.23 18.60
N ILE A 6 -4.90 -28.25 17.84
CA ILE A 6 -5.73 -28.04 16.65
C ILE A 6 -7.19 -27.88 17.08
N LEU A 7 -7.90 -26.90 16.52
CA LEU A 7 -9.30 -26.67 16.86
C LEU A 7 -10.14 -27.89 16.47
N GLY A 8 -10.82 -28.51 17.44
CA GLY A 8 -11.59 -29.74 17.25
C GLY A 8 -10.81 -31.05 17.46
N ASN A 9 -9.52 -31.00 17.77
CA ASN A 9 -8.72 -32.17 18.12
C ASN A 9 -7.93 -31.90 19.42
N SER A 10 -8.04 -32.79 20.41
CA SER A 10 -7.37 -32.66 21.70
C SER A 10 -5.87 -32.99 21.66
N ALA A 11 -5.35 -33.43 20.51
CA ALA A 11 -3.94 -33.75 20.34
C ALA A 11 -3.06 -32.52 20.55
N ARG A 12 -2.04 -32.68 21.40
CA ARG A 12 -0.99 -31.69 21.60
C ARG A 12 0.14 -31.99 20.64
N ILE A 13 0.45 -31.04 19.78
CA ILE A 13 1.55 -31.14 18.80
C ILE A 13 2.71 -30.29 19.30
N PRO A 14 3.93 -30.84 19.43
CA PRO A 14 5.06 -30.05 19.88
C PRO A 14 5.44 -29.00 18.83
N SER A 15 5.98 -27.86 19.28
CA SER A 15 6.26 -26.73 18.40
C SER A 15 7.25 -27.01 17.25
N ARG A 16 8.08 -28.04 17.38
CA ARG A 16 9.01 -28.49 16.33
C ARG A 16 8.29 -29.09 15.12
N ASP A 17 7.08 -29.62 15.30
CA ASP A 17 6.32 -30.30 14.25
C ASP A 17 5.31 -29.35 13.57
N VAL A 18 5.34 -28.05 13.90
CA VAL A 18 4.39 -27.04 13.39
C VAL A 18 5.16 -25.81 12.91
N VAL A 19 5.07 -25.47 11.63
CA VAL A 19 5.52 -24.18 11.10
C VAL A 19 4.54 -23.09 11.55
N HIS A 20 5.00 -22.12 12.31
CA HIS A 20 4.20 -21.02 12.84
C HIS A 20 4.85 -19.67 12.54
N ILE A 21 4.46 -19.10 11.40
CA ILE A 21 4.86 -17.76 11.00
C ILE A 21 4.02 -16.75 11.77
N LYS A 22 4.69 -15.90 12.57
CA LYS A 22 4.04 -14.86 13.39
C LYS A 22 4.51 -13.46 13.01
N GLY A 23 3.55 -12.54 12.97
CA GLY A 23 3.81 -11.10 12.84
C GLY A 23 4.45 -10.51 14.10
N LEU A 24 4.19 -9.22 14.34
CA LEU A 24 4.60 -8.56 15.58
C LEU A 24 4.00 -9.29 16.79
N SER A 25 4.77 -9.49 17.86
CA SER A 25 4.31 -10.20 19.06
C SER A 25 4.76 -9.48 20.32
N VAL A 26 3.87 -9.38 21.31
CA VAL A 26 4.17 -8.75 22.62
C VAL A 26 4.75 -9.77 23.60
N ASN A 27 4.33 -11.03 23.49
CA ASN A 27 4.75 -12.12 24.38
C ASN A 27 5.75 -13.09 23.73
N GLY A 28 6.11 -12.86 22.48
CA GLY A 28 7.00 -13.72 21.70
C GLY A 28 6.39 -15.05 21.25
N LEU A 29 5.14 -15.36 21.62
CA LEU A 29 4.49 -16.65 21.34
C LEU A 29 3.42 -16.54 20.26
N LEU A 30 2.58 -15.51 20.32
CA LEU A 30 1.47 -15.30 19.39
C LEU A 30 1.64 -13.99 18.63
N GLY A 31 1.42 -14.03 17.31
CA GLY A 31 1.36 -12.82 16.50
C GLY A 31 0.12 -11.99 16.85
N LEU A 32 0.29 -10.68 16.94
CA LEU A 32 -0.79 -9.72 16.94
C LEU A 32 -1.43 -9.71 15.55
N SER A 33 -2.76 -9.79 15.50
CA SER A 33 -3.51 -9.52 14.27
C SER A 33 -3.51 -8.01 14.03
N PRO A 34 -3.01 -7.53 12.87
CA PRO A 34 -3.07 -6.10 12.53
C PRO A 34 -4.49 -5.56 12.56
N ILE A 35 -5.46 -6.33 12.05
CA ILE A 35 -6.89 -6.01 12.07
C ILE A 35 -7.40 -5.85 13.50
N ARG A 36 -7.08 -6.81 14.39
CA ARG A 36 -7.55 -6.75 15.78
C ARG A 36 -6.91 -5.60 16.55
N HIS A 37 -5.63 -5.31 16.29
CA HIS A 37 -4.91 -4.23 16.95
C HIS A 37 -5.44 -2.85 16.52
N HIS A 38 -5.78 -2.71 15.24
CA HIS A 38 -6.28 -1.45 14.65
C HIS A 38 -7.81 -1.44 14.44
N ALA A 39 -8.56 -2.27 15.17
CA ALA A 39 -10.00 -2.45 14.95
C ALA A 39 -10.80 -1.13 15.00
N ARG A 40 -10.45 -0.22 15.92
CA ARG A 40 -11.12 1.09 16.04
C ARG A 40 -10.92 2.00 14.83
N LEU A 41 -9.74 1.93 14.22
CA LEU A 41 -9.43 2.72 13.01
C LEU A 41 -10.21 2.14 11.81
N LEU A 42 -10.23 0.83 11.67
CA LEU A 42 -11.02 0.16 10.63
C LEU A 42 -12.53 0.41 10.81
N GLU A 43 -13.00 0.45 12.06
CA GLU A 43 -14.38 0.82 12.39
C GLU A 43 -14.69 2.27 11.99
N LEU A 44 -13.77 3.22 12.24
CA LEU A 44 -13.91 4.61 11.79
C LEU A 44 -14.00 4.72 10.26
N ALA A 45 -13.15 3.99 9.53
CA ALA A 45 -13.21 3.94 8.07
C ALA A 45 -14.55 3.37 7.58
N ASN A 46 -15.03 2.29 8.20
CA ASN A 46 -16.31 1.67 7.85
C ASN A 46 -17.50 2.60 8.16
N ASN A 47 -17.49 3.28 9.31
CA ASN A 47 -18.51 4.26 9.68
C ASN A 47 -18.51 5.45 8.70
N SER A 48 -17.34 5.87 8.23
CA SER A 48 -17.24 6.91 7.20
C SER A 48 -17.90 6.48 5.89
N VAL A 49 -17.69 5.22 5.45
CA VAL A 49 -18.37 4.67 4.26
C VAL A 49 -19.87 4.62 4.46
N GLU A 50 -20.34 4.17 5.63
CA GLU A 50 -21.77 4.03 5.91
C GLU A 50 -22.47 5.39 6.06
N PHE A 51 -21.76 6.39 6.60
CA PHE A 51 -22.18 7.78 6.60
C PHE A 51 -22.30 8.31 5.17
N ALA A 52 -21.28 8.13 4.33
CA ALA A 52 -21.34 8.49 2.90
C ALA A 52 -22.55 7.84 2.22
N ARG A 53 -22.70 6.52 2.41
CA ARG A 53 -23.78 5.75 1.79
C ARG A 53 -25.13 6.31 2.20
N SER A 54 -25.32 6.58 3.49
CA SER A 54 -26.56 7.17 4.01
C SER A 54 -26.78 8.59 3.50
N PHE A 55 -25.73 9.41 3.47
CA PHE A 55 -25.76 10.78 2.97
C PHE A 55 -26.17 10.85 1.50
N TYR A 56 -25.54 10.06 0.63
CA TYR A 56 -25.85 10.01 -0.79
C TYR A 56 -27.18 9.29 -1.09
N ARG A 57 -27.48 8.18 -0.40
CA ARG A 57 -28.74 7.43 -0.60
C ARG A 57 -29.97 8.24 -0.19
N ASN A 58 -29.87 9.00 0.90
CA ASN A 58 -30.95 9.85 1.36
C ASN A 58 -31.06 11.15 0.55
N GLY A 59 -30.29 11.29 -0.53
CA GLY A 59 -30.44 12.35 -1.52
C GLY A 59 -30.16 13.73 -0.95
N CYS A 60 -28.89 13.99 -0.60
CA CYS A 60 -28.32 15.34 -0.46
C CYS A 60 -29.30 16.42 0.01
N ARG A 61 -29.62 16.43 1.31
CA ARG A 61 -30.23 17.57 2.01
C ARG A 61 -31.60 18.00 1.44
N THR A 62 -32.38 18.68 2.27
CA THR A 62 -33.38 19.59 1.72
C THR A 62 -32.66 20.54 0.77
N THR A 63 -32.87 20.41 -0.55
CA THR A 63 -32.18 21.20 -1.59
C THR A 63 -32.34 22.70 -1.35
N GLY A 64 -33.45 23.05 -0.72
CA GLY A 64 -33.66 24.29 -0.01
C GLY A 64 -34.85 24.17 0.92
N VAL A 65 -35.08 25.23 1.69
CA VAL A 65 -36.29 25.39 2.50
C VAL A 65 -37.18 26.41 1.83
N PHE A 66 -38.42 26.02 1.60
CA PHE A 66 -39.47 26.94 1.18
C PHE A 66 -40.05 27.62 2.42
N LYS A 67 -39.90 28.93 2.51
CA LYS A 67 -40.45 29.74 3.59
C LYS A 67 -41.67 30.48 3.07
N ASN A 68 -42.81 30.30 3.74
CA ASN A 68 -43.99 31.11 3.50
C ASN A 68 -44.18 32.10 4.65
N PRO A 69 -44.39 33.39 4.39
CA PRO A 69 -44.64 34.39 5.44
C PRO A 69 -45.99 34.23 6.15
N THR A 70 -46.92 33.43 5.60
CA THR A 70 -48.28 33.23 6.13
C THR A 70 -48.57 31.74 6.34
N GLU A 71 -49.42 31.38 7.30
CA GLU A 71 -49.90 30.00 7.42
C GLU A 71 -50.72 29.59 6.18
N LEU A 72 -50.41 28.41 5.64
CA LEU A 72 -51.14 27.82 4.51
C LEU A 72 -52.28 26.95 5.04
N SER A 73 -53.44 27.00 4.38
CA SER A 73 -54.49 26.00 4.60
C SER A 73 -54.02 24.61 4.16
N GLU A 74 -54.59 23.56 4.72
CA GLU A 74 -54.20 22.17 4.41
C GLU A 74 -54.35 21.84 2.91
N GLU A 75 -55.39 22.37 2.27
CA GLU A 75 -55.64 22.22 0.84
C GLU A 75 -54.56 22.93 -0.01
N ALA A 76 -54.18 24.14 0.38
CA ALA A 76 -53.13 24.91 -0.30
C ALA A 76 -51.77 24.23 -0.16
N TRP A 77 -51.46 23.68 1.02
CA TRP A 77 -50.24 22.91 1.27
C TRP A 77 -50.17 21.65 0.39
N LYS A 78 -51.24 20.85 0.35
CA LYS A 78 -51.30 19.64 -0.48
C LYS A 78 -51.13 19.95 -1.96
N ARG A 79 -51.74 21.03 -2.45
CA ARG A 79 -51.59 21.50 -3.83
C ARG A 79 -50.15 21.91 -4.14
N LEU A 80 -49.55 22.72 -3.27
CA LEU A 80 -48.17 23.20 -3.42
C LEU A 80 -47.16 22.05 -3.38
N TYR A 81 -47.30 21.13 -2.42
CA TYR A 81 -46.44 19.97 -2.31
C TYR A 81 -46.49 19.08 -3.56
N LYS A 82 -47.70 18.84 -4.10
CA LYS A 82 -47.88 18.08 -5.33
C LYS A 82 -47.24 18.76 -6.54
N GLN A 83 -47.45 20.07 -6.71
CA GLN A 83 -46.82 20.84 -7.78
C GLN A 83 -45.30 20.84 -7.69
N LEU A 84 -44.75 20.93 -6.48
CA LEU A 84 -43.30 20.87 -6.25
C LEU A 84 -42.74 19.48 -6.56
N SER A 85 -43.41 18.43 -6.08
CA SER A 85 -43.00 17.04 -6.31
C SER A 85 -43.01 16.65 -7.78
N ASP A 86 -44.07 17.00 -8.51
CA ASP A 86 -44.24 16.59 -9.90
C ASP A 86 -43.26 17.31 -10.84
N ASN A 87 -42.95 18.59 -10.57
CA ASN A 87 -42.21 19.44 -11.49
C ASN A 87 -40.72 19.59 -11.16
N TYR A 88 -40.32 19.42 -9.90
CA TYR A 88 -38.98 19.79 -9.44
C TYR A 88 -38.21 18.67 -8.73
N PHE A 89 -38.87 17.60 -8.28
CA PHE A 89 -38.17 16.45 -7.70
C PHE A 89 -37.79 15.41 -8.77
N GLY A 90 -36.64 14.74 -8.57
CA GLY A 90 -36.12 13.69 -9.45
C GLY A 90 -35.10 14.20 -10.49
N ALA A 91 -34.19 13.31 -10.88
CA ALA A 91 -33.08 13.63 -11.79
C ALA A 91 -33.53 14.18 -13.16
N GLN A 92 -34.69 13.72 -13.64
CA GLN A 92 -35.31 14.16 -14.90
C GLN A 92 -35.84 15.60 -14.90
N ASN A 93 -35.97 16.21 -13.73
CA ASN A 93 -36.50 17.57 -13.56
C ASN A 93 -35.40 18.60 -13.24
N ALA A 94 -34.13 18.19 -13.27
CA ALA A 94 -32.99 19.06 -13.01
C ALA A 94 -32.90 20.20 -14.04
N GLY A 95 -32.67 21.43 -13.56
CA GLY A 95 -32.49 22.62 -14.40
C GLY A 95 -33.78 23.36 -14.80
N LYS A 96 -34.96 22.89 -14.36
CA LYS A 96 -36.23 23.62 -14.60
C LYS A 96 -36.31 24.88 -13.72
N PRO A 97 -36.73 26.03 -14.27
CA PRO A 97 -36.90 27.26 -13.49
C PRO A 97 -38.02 27.10 -12.44
N LEU A 98 -37.69 27.43 -11.20
CA LEU A 98 -38.60 27.33 -10.05
C LEU A 98 -39.50 28.58 -9.98
N LEU A 99 -40.81 28.38 -10.16
CA LEU A 99 -41.80 29.46 -10.05
C LEU A 99 -42.37 29.47 -8.62
N LEU A 100 -42.22 30.61 -7.94
CA LEU A 100 -42.68 30.81 -6.55
C LEU A 100 -43.88 31.75 -6.54
N GLU A 101 -45.01 31.31 -5.99
CA GLU A 101 -46.23 32.11 -5.86
C GLU A 101 -46.42 32.61 -4.41
N GLY A 102 -47.10 33.75 -4.24
CA GLY A 102 -47.62 34.16 -2.92
C GLY A 102 -46.59 34.62 -1.88
N GLY A 103 -45.38 35.03 -2.31
CA GLY A 103 -44.31 35.44 -1.38
C GLY A 103 -43.52 34.28 -0.80
N LEU A 104 -43.64 33.08 -1.39
CA LEU A 104 -42.80 31.93 -1.07
C LEU A 104 -41.34 32.26 -1.42
N ASP A 105 -40.44 32.10 -0.45
CA ASP A 105 -39.01 32.28 -0.65
C ASP A 105 -38.31 30.91 -0.62
N TYR A 106 -37.35 30.72 -1.52
CA TYR A 106 -36.55 29.50 -1.61
C TYR A 106 -35.13 29.79 -1.14
N SER A 107 -34.80 29.31 0.07
CA SER A 107 -33.44 29.35 0.57
C SER A 107 -32.71 28.05 0.18
N ALA A 108 -31.86 28.11 -0.84
CA ALA A 108 -31.00 26.98 -1.20
C ALA A 108 -30.06 26.63 -0.03
N ILE A 109 -29.98 25.35 0.33
CA ILE A 109 -28.98 24.87 1.29
C ILE A 109 -27.75 24.49 0.47
N THR A 110 -26.76 25.36 0.45
CA THR A 110 -25.48 25.10 -0.23
C THR A 110 -24.76 23.91 0.43
N ILE A 111 -24.03 23.15 -0.39
CA ILE A 111 -23.04 22.14 0.03
C ILE A 111 -22.08 22.82 1.02
N PRO A 112 -22.04 22.45 2.30
CA PRO A 112 -21.16 23.09 3.25
C PRO A 112 -19.73 22.59 3.06
N PRO A 113 -18.76 23.30 3.64
CA PRO A 113 -17.35 22.90 3.67
C PRO A 113 -17.09 21.47 4.18
N GLU A 114 -18.04 20.88 4.92
CA GLU A 114 -17.98 19.50 5.43
C GLU A 114 -17.85 18.44 4.33
N ASP A 115 -18.42 18.66 3.14
CA ASP A 115 -18.41 17.67 2.05
C ASP A 115 -17.02 17.55 1.40
N ALA A 116 -16.27 18.64 1.32
CA ALA A 116 -14.86 18.61 0.89
C ALA A 116 -13.96 17.94 1.95
N GLN A 117 -14.26 18.17 3.22
CA GLN A 117 -13.56 17.54 4.34
C GLN A 117 -13.82 16.02 4.41
N PHE A 118 -15.02 15.58 4.02
CA PHE A 118 -15.38 14.17 3.95
C PHE A 118 -14.56 13.38 2.92
N ILE A 119 -14.34 13.93 1.73
CA ILE A 119 -13.48 13.31 0.70
C ILE A 119 -12.05 13.18 1.22
N ALA A 120 -11.52 14.21 1.88
CA ALA A 120 -10.19 14.18 2.49
C ALA A 120 -10.07 13.09 3.58
N THR A 121 -11.08 12.93 4.44
CA THR A 121 -11.11 11.84 5.44
C THR A 121 -11.09 10.46 4.80
N ARG A 122 -11.74 10.29 3.64
CA ARG A 122 -11.74 9.00 2.92
C ARG A 122 -10.39 8.66 2.30
N VAL A 123 -9.70 9.64 1.74
CA VAL A 123 -8.32 9.45 1.22
C VAL A 123 -7.39 9.06 2.37
N GLN A 124 -7.44 9.81 3.48
CA GLN A 124 -6.66 9.49 4.68
C GLN A 124 -6.94 8.08 5.22
N SER A 125 -8.19 7.59 5.15
CA SER A 125 -8.52 6.22 5.57
C SER A 125 -7.82 5.15 4.72
N ILE A 126 -7.59 5.40 3.44
CA ILE A 126 -6.84 4.47 2.56
C ILE A 126 -5.39 4.40 3.00
N ASP A 127 -4.76 5.55 3.24
CA ASP A 127 -3.36 5.62 3.69
C ASP A 127 -3.16 4.97 5.06
N GLU A 128 -4.09 5.19 5.99
CA GLU A 128 -4.05 4.55 7.30
C GLU A 128 -4.16 3.02 7.20
N ILE A 129 -5.04 2.50 6.34
CA ILE A 129 -5.15 1.05 6.09
C ILE A 129 -3.88 0.52 5.43
N ALA A 130 -3.34 1.21 4.43
CA ALA A 130 -2.10 0.82 3.76
C ALA A 130 -0.94 0.73 4.76
N THR A 131 -0.85 1.72 5.65
CA THR A 131 0.14 1.79 6.75
C THR A 131 0.04 0.60 7.71
N ILE A 132 -1.17 0.14 8.06
CA ILE A 132 -1.36 -1.03 8.94
C ILE A 132 -0.69 -2.29 8.37
N PHE A 133 -0.68 -2.44 7.05
CA PHE A 133 -0.05 -3.57 6.36
C PHE A 133 1.38 -3.28 5.91
N GLY A 134 1.89 -2.06 6.16
CA GLY A 134 3.19 -1.59 5.67
C GLY A 134 3.22 -1.31 4.17
N VAL A 135 2.08 -1.41 3.48
CA VAL A 135 1.99 -1.27 2.02
C VAL A 135 2.06 0.22 1.66
N PRO A 136 2.96 0.63 0.76
CA PRO A 136 3.03 2.02 0.29
C PRO A 136 1.75 2.48 -0.44
N PRO A 137 1.35 3.76 -0.32
CA PRO A 137 0.11 4.29 -0.91
C PRO A 137 -0.03 4.07 -2.43
N HIS A 138 1.07 4.18 -3.18
CA HIS A 138 1.05 3.99 -4.63
C HIS A 138 0.64 2.57 -5.05
N MET A 139 0.90 1.55 -4.21
CA MET A 139 0.50 0.15 -4.47
C MET A 139 -1.00 -0.07 -4.29
N VAL A 140 -1.68 0.78 -3.50
CA VAL A 140 -3.14 0.74 -3.30
C VAL A 140 -3.89 1.72 -4.21
N GLY A 141 -3.18 2.36 -5.14
CA GLY A 141 -3.76 3.26 -6.15
C GLY A 141 -3.85 4.73 -5.73
N ASP A 142 -3.26 5.11 -4.59
CA ASP A 142 -3.11 6.52 -4.26
C ASP A 142 -1.84 7.09 -4.92
N LEU A 143 -2.07 7.85 -6.00
CA LEU A 143 -1.00 8.48 -6.78
C LEU A 143 -0.81 9.97 -6.44
N SER A 144 -1.42 10.47 -5.36
CA SER A 144 -1.40 11.90 -4.99
C SER A 144 0.02 12.47 -4.84
N HIS A 145 0.98 11.63 -4.46
CA HIS A 145 2.38 12.00 -4.24
C HIS A 145 3.39 11.26 -5.14
N SER A 146 2.93 10.39 -6.04
CA SER A 146 3.82 9.57 -6.87
C SER A 146 4.01 10.18 -8.26
N THR A 147 5.23 10.64 -8.56
CA THR A 147 5.64 10.97 -9.93
C THR A 147 6.01 9.69 -10.67
N TYR A 148 5.42 9.44 -11.83
CA TYR A 148 5.60 8.23 -12.67
C TYR A 148 7.07 7.85 -12.96
N SER A 149 8.00 8.80 -12.84
CA SER A 149 9.44 8.60 -13.03
C SER A 149 10.11 7.81 -11.90
N ASN A 150 9.40 7.48 -10.81
CA ASN A 150 10.01 6.88 -9.62
C ASN A 150 9.46 5.49 -9.23
N ASN A 151 8.84 4.77 -10.18
CA ASN A 151 8.21 3.47 -9.90
C ASN A 151 9.21 2.39 -9.46
N GLU A 152 10.45 2.44 -9.94
CA GLU A 152 11.51 1.48 -9.56
C GLU A 152 11.94 1.65 -8.11
N GLN A 153 12.20 2.89 -7.66
CA GLN A 153 12.55 3.15 -6.26
C GLN A 153 11.39 2.81 -5.32
N GLN A 154 10.16 3.06 -5.77
CA GLN A 154 8.93 2.72 -5.06
C GLN A 154 8.75 1.20 -4.88
N ASN A 155 9.09 0.39 -5.89
CA ASN A 155 9.11 -1.07 -5.78
C ASN A 155 10.19 -1.56 -4.79
N ILE A 156 11.38 -0.93 -4.80
CA ILE A 156 12.46 -1.24 -3.86
C ILE A 156 12.06 -0.89 -2.43
N GLU A 157 11.42 0.27 -2.23
CA GLU A 157 10.89 0.67 -0.93
C GLU A 157 9.87 -0.35 -0.41
N PHE A 158 8.92 -0.77 -1.25
CA PHE A 158 7.96 -1.81 -0.89
C PHE A 158 8.64 -3.13 -0.48
N TYR A 159 9.63 -3.56 -1.24
CA TYR A 159 10.39 -4.76 -0.90
C TYR A 159 11.08 -4.63 0.45
N ASN A 160 11.79 -3.52 0.69
CA ASN A 160 12.57 -3.33 1.90
C ASN A 160 11.70 -3.15 3.15
N VAL A 161 10.62 -2.38 3.05
CA VAL A 161 9.79 -2.00 4.21
C VAL A 161 8.75 -3.07 4.53
N THR A 162 8.17 -3.71 3.50
CA THR A 162 7.10 -4.70 3.70
C THR A 162 7.59 -6.13 3.55
N LEU A 163 8.10 -6.50 2.37
CA LEU A 163 8.26 -7.91 2.02
C LEU A 163 9.46 -8.56 2.70
N SER A 164 10.60 -7.89 2.73
CA SER A 164 11.85 -8.41 3.29
C SER A 164 11.67 -8.91 4.74
N PRO A 165 11.07 -8.15 5.68
CA PRO A 165 10.79 -8.66 7.02
C PRO A 165 9.92 -9.91 7.07
N TRP A 166 8.94 -10.05 6.17
CA TRP A 166 8.07 -11.23 6.10
C TRP A 166 8.80 -12.42 5.48
N ILE A 167 9.55 -12.20 4.41
CA ILE A 167 10.37 -13.22 3.74
C ILE A 167 11.36 -13.81 4.75
N THR A 168 12.14 -12.98 5.43
CA THR A 168 13.10 -13.44 6.45
C THR A 168 12.40 -14.24 7.56
N LYS A 169 11.23 -13.80 8.03
CA LYS A 169 10.47 -14.56 9.03
C LYS A 169 10.05 -15.95 8.54
N VAL A 170 9.68 -16.07 7.27
CA VAL A 170 9.29 -17.36 6.67
C VAL A 170 10.52 -18.24 6.49
N GLU A 171 11.60 -17.68 5.95
CA GLU A 171 12.87 -18.39 5.74
C GLU A 171 13.44 -18.92 7.05
N GLU A 172 13.57 -18.08 8.07
CA GLU A 172 14.09 -18.48 9.39
C GLU A 172 13.24 -19.60 10.01
N GLU A 173 11.91 -19.48 9.96
CA GLU A 173 10.99 -20.50 10.48
C GLU A 173 11.07 -21.81 9.70
N MET A 174 11.24 -21.75 8.38
CA MET A 174 11.44 -22.92 7.52
C MET A 174 12.81 -23.56 7.76
N ASN A 175 13.86 -22.76 7.85
CA ASN A 175 15.24 -23.21 8.10
C ASN A 175 15.39 -23.90 9.45
N ASP A 176 14.67 -23.44 10.48
CA ASP A 176 14.69 -24.08 11.80
C ASP A 176 13.97 -25.44 11.81
N LYS A 177 12.88 -25.59 11.03
CA LYS A 177 11.94 -26.72 11.17
C LYS A 177 11.98 -27.77 10.07
N LEU A 178 12.45 -27.44 8.87
CA LEU A 178 12.46 -28.37 7.74
C LEU A 178 13.70 -29.26 7.71
N PHE A 179 14.81 -28.82 8.29
CA PHE A 179 16.09 -29.53 8.23
C PHE A 179 16.42 -30.28 9.51
N LEU A 180 17.03 -31.44 9.37
CA LEU A 180 17.63 -32.15 10.50
C LEU A 180 18.84 -31.38 11.03
N GLU A 181 19.19 -31.56 12.31
CA GLU A 181 20.37 -30.94 12.93
C GLU A 181 21.67 -31.23 12.16
N SER A 182 21.75 -32.38 11.47
CA SER A 182 22.90 -32.74 10.61
C SER A 182 22.94 -32.01 9.25
N GLU A 183 21.83 -31.41 8.85
CA GLU A 183 21.66 -30.74 7.55
C GLU A 183 21.70 -29.21 7.69
N LYS A 184 21.40 -28.68 8.89
CA LYS A 184 21.52 -27.26 9.22
C LYS A 184 22.94 -26.76 8.94
N GLY A 185 23.04 -25.65 8.20
CA GLY A 185 24.29 -25.06 7.74
C GLY A 185 24.85 -25.63 6.44
N ARG A 186 24.27 -26.72 5.90
CA ARG A 186 24.56 -27.23 4.54
C ARG A 186 23.42 -26.95 3.57
N LEU A 187 22.19 -27.08 4.04
CA LEU A 187 20.98 -26.78 3.29
C LEU A 187 20.28 -25.59 3.95
N TYR A 188 19.73 -24.71 3.12
CA TYR A 188 18.90 -23.59 3.56
C TYR A 188 17.79 -23.36 2.53
N VAL A 189 16.68 -22.81 3.01
CA VAL A 189 15.59 -22.26 2.22
C VAL A 189 15.86 -20.77 2.05
N ASP A 190 15.83 -20.33 0.80
CA ASP A 190 15.91 -18.94 0.37
C ASP A 190 14.76 -18.67 -0.60
N ILE A 191 14.01 -17.60 -0.37
CA ILE A 191 12.88 -17.18 -1.19
C ILE A 191 13.37 -16.12 -2.17
N ASP A 192 13.47 -16.50 -3.43
CA ASP A 192 13.95 -15.60 -4.48
C ASP A 192 12.97 -14.43 -4.73
N ALA A 193 13.31 -13.26 -4.20
CA ALA A 193 12.63 -12.00 -4.48
C ALA A 193 13.27 -11.19 -5.63
N ARG A 194 14.32 -11.71 -6.30
CA ARG A 194 14.99 -11.01 -7.41
C ARG A 194 14.07 -10.78 -8.59
N GLY A 195 12.99 -11.55 -8.74
CA GLY A 195 11.91 -11.26 -9.69
C GLY A 195 11.30 -9.86 -9.53
N LEU A 196 11.14 -9.41 -8.29
CA LEU A 196 10.60 -8.09 -7.95
C LEU A 196 11.66 -6.99 -8.13
N LEU A 197 12.91 -7.28 -7.75
CA LEU A 197 14.06 -6.36 -7.88
C LEU A 197 14.62 -6.28 -9.31
N ARG A 198 14.20 -7.17 -10.21
CA ARG A 198 14.63 -7.20 -11.63
C ARG A 198 14.25 -5.93 -12.40
N ALA A 199 13.28 -5.16 -11.91
CA ALA A 199 12.87 -3.89 -12.51
C ALA A 199 14.04 -2.90 -12.69
N ASP A 200 15.07 -2.95 -11.83
CA ASP A 200 16.24 -2.08 -11.94
C ASP A 200 17.51 -2.84 -12.41
N THR A 201 17.40 -3.45 -13.59
CA THR A 201 18.55 -4.11 -14.24
C THR A 201 19.68 -3.12 -14.51
N ALA A 202 19.37 -1.83 -14.70
CA ALA A 202 20.33 -0.78 -15.02
C ALA A 202 21.24 -0.44 -13.82
N SER A 203 20.71 -0.14 -12.63
CA SER A 203 21.53 0.14 -11.45
C SER A 203 22.26 -1.10 -10.98
N ARG A 204 21.65 -2.28 -11.07
CA ARG A 204 22.30 -3.56 -10.71
C ARG A 204 23.49 -3.87 -11.61
N THR A 205 23.32 -3.71 -12.93
CA THR A 205 24.42 -3.82 -13.90
C THR A 205 25.51 -2.78 -13.62
N ASN A 206 25.13 -1.55 -13.28
CA ASN A 206 26.07 -0.50 -12.93
C ASN A 206 26.83 -0.78 -11.62
N TYR A 207 26.19 -1.39 -10.63
CA TYR A 207 26.82 -1.80 -9.37
C TYR A 207 27.89 -2.87 -9.62
N TYR A 208 27.52 -3.97 -10.28
CA TYR A 208 28.48 -5.04 -10.58
C TYR A 208 29.61 -4.55 -11.48
N ARG A 209 29.30 -3.71 -12.48
CA ARG A 209 30.32 -3.09 -13.33
C ARG A 209 31.30 -2.23 -12.52
N GLN A 210 30.82 -1.46 -11.54
CA GLN A 210 31.69 -0.65 -10.68
C GLN A 210 32.56 -1.52 -9.77
N MET A 211 31.97 -2.51 -9.11
CA MET A 211 32.69 -3.42 -8.19
C MET A 211 33.74 -4.27 -8.93
N TYR A 212 33.40 -4.76 -10.12
CA TYR A 212 34.36 -5.45 -10.99
C TYR A 212 35.50 -4.54 -11.43
N ASN A 213 35.21 -3.31 -11.86
CA ASN A 213 36.22 -2.38 -12.34
C ASN A 213 37.22 -1.93 -11.25
N ILE A 214 36.82 -1.88 -9.98
CA ILE A 214 37.73 -1.56 -8.87
C ILE A 214 38.46 -2.79 -8.33
N GLY A 215 38.18 -3.99 -8.86
CA GLY A 215 38.75 -5.24 -8.39
C GLY A 215 38.25 -5.65 -7.01
N ALA A 216 37.04 -5.23 -6.62
CA ALA A 216 36.42 -5.60 -5.33
C ALA A 216 35.53 -6.85 -5.42
N MET A 217 35.14 -7.27 -6.62
CA MET A 217 34.40 -8.51 -6.87
C MET A 217 34.98 -9.29 -8.05
N SER A 218 35.06 -10.61 -7.93
CA SER A 218 35.41 -11.53 -9.01
C SER A 218 34.19 -11.89 -9.89
N PRO A 219 34.40 -12.37 -11.12
CA PRO A 219 33.31 -12.89 -11.94
C PRO A 219 32.47 -13.99 -11.27
N ASN A 220 33.08 -14.89 -10.51
CA ASN A 220 32.37 -15.97 -9.80
C ASN A 220 31.60 -15.43 -8.59
N GLU A 221 32.06 -14.39 -7.91
CA GLU A 221 31.30 -13.73 -6.84
C GLU A 221 30.04 -13.04 -7.40
N ILE A 222 30.14 -12.41 -8.58
CA ILE A 222 28.99 -11.83 -9.28
C ILE A 222 28.01 -12.94 -9.72
N ARG A 223 28.51 -14.06 -10.22
CA ARG A 223 27.68 -15.21 -10.63
C ARG A 223 27.00 -15.87 -9.45
N ALA A 224 27.71 -16.05 -8.34
CA ALA A 224 27.12 -16.55 -7.10
C ALA A 224 26.03 -15.62 -6.57
N ALA A 225 26.22 -14.29 -6.64
CA ALA A 225 25.18 -13.32 -6.28
C ALA A 225 23.94 -13.37 -7.20
N GLU A 226 24.09 -13.90 -8.41
CA GLU A 226 23.03 -14.08 -9.41
C GLU A 226 22.54 -15.54 -9.51
N ASP A 227 22.93 -16.42 -8.57
CA ASP A 227 22.65 -17.87 -8.58
C ASP A 227 23.01 -18.58 -9.90
N LEU A 228 24.11 -18.15 -10.50
CA LEU A 228 24.70 -18.76 -11.68
C LEU A 228 25.89 -19.62 -11.30
N ASP A 229 26.02 -20.78 -11.95
CA ASP A 229 27.15 -21.69 -11.72
C ASP A 229 28.49 -21.02 -11.97
N ALA A 230 29.45 -21.23 -11.07
CA ALA A 230 30.82 -20.76 -11.24
C ALA A 230 31.51 -21.40 -12.47
N TYR A 231 32.53 -20.74 -13.00
CA TYR A 231 33.38 -21.28 -14.06
C TYR A 231 34.86 -21.18 -13.69
N GLU A 232 35.68 -22.01 -14.33
CA GLU A 232 37.13 -22.06 -14.09
C GLU A 232 37.81 -20.76 -14.55
N GLY A 233 38.61 -20.15 -13.66
CA GLY A 233 39.25 -18.84 -13.88
C GLY A 233 38.35 -17.63 -13.57
N GLY A 234 37.15 -17.86 -13.02
CA GLY A 234 36.25 -16.79 -12.57
C GLY A 234 36.53 -16.25 -11.17
N ASP A 235 37.49 -16.81 -10.43
CA ASP A 235 37.85 -16.37 -9.07
C ASP A 235 38.92 -15.27 -9.06
N ASP A 236 39.53 -14.97 -10.21
CA ASP A 236 40.56 -13.96 -10.33
C ASP A 236 39.97 -12.54 -10.32
N PHE A 237 40.66 -11.62 -9.65
CA PHE A 237 40.29 -10.21 -9.58
C PHE A 237 40.97 -9.43 -10.72
N PHE A 238 40.17 -8.70 -11.48
CA PHE A 238 40.65 -7.90 -12.61
C PHE A 238 40.54 -6.41 -12.30
N ARG A 239 41.48 -5.62 -12.85
CA ARG A 239 41.39 -4.16 -12.86
C ARG A 239 41.73 -3.63 -14.25
N PRO A 240 41.03 -2.62 -14.77
CA PRO A 240 41.37 -2.01 -16.05
C PRO A 240 42.74 -1.33 -15.97
N LEU A 241 43.59 -1.58 -16.97
CA LEU A 241 44.95 -1.04 -17.09
C LEU A 241 44.99 0.39 -17.68
N ASN A 242 43.85 1.07 -17.73
CA ASN A 242 43.61 2.24 -18.58
C ASN A 242 44.13 3.56 -17.97
N MET A 243 44.90 3.51 -16.88
CA MET A 243 45.50 4.70 -16.26
C MET A 243 46.92 4.92 -16.80
N GLU A 244 47.06 5.88 -17.70
CA GLU A 244 48.34 6.39 -18.19
C GLU A 244 48.71 7.72 -17.48
N SER A 245 50.00 7.95 -17.25
CA SER A 245 50.50 9.20 -16.67
C SER A 245 50.39 10.35 -17.67
N VAL A 246 49.82 11.48 -17.25
CA VAL A 246 49.68 12.71 -18.08
C VAL A 246 51.02 13.40 -18.38
N LYS A 247 52.16 12.87 -17.90
CA LYS A 247 53.50 13.48 -18.05
C LYS A 247 54.41 12.81 -19.08
N SER A 248 53.94 12.53 -20.30
CA SER A 248 54.86 12.31 -21.43
C SER A 248 54.33 12.71 -22.80
N GLN A 249 53.63 13.84 -22.90
CA GLN A 249 53.50 14.56 -24.18
C GLN A 249 53.86 16.02 -23.99
N GLY A 250 55.15 16.28 -23.96
CA GLY A 250 55.73 17.62 -23.94
C GLY A 250 57.13 17.57 -24.51
N ASN A 251 57.22 17.57 -25.85
CA ASN A 251 58.46 17.86 -26.56
C ASN A 251 59.02 19.18 -26.04
N GLY A 252 60.18 19.12 -25.38
CA GLY A 252 60.97 20.27 -25.01
C GLY A 252 62.43 19.99 -25.29
N GLN A 253 62.81 19.97 -26.57
CA GLN A 253 64.19 20.21 -26.96
C GLN A 253 64.55 21.66 -26.57
N LYS A 254 65.54 21.79 -25.69
CA LYS A 254 66.62 22.77 -25.85
C LYS A 254 67.93 22.02 -25.75
#